data_AF-A0A4Q4V568-F1
#
_entry.id   AF-A0A4Q4V568-F1
#
_cell.length_a   1.000
_cell.length_b   1.000
_cell.length_c   1.000
_cell.angle_alpha   90.00
_cell.angle_beta   90.00
_cell.angle_gamma   90.00
#
_symmetry.space_group_name_H-M   'P 1'
#
loop_
_entity.id
_entity.type
_entity.pdbx_description
1 polymer ?
#
loop_
_entity_poly.entity_id
_entity_poly.type
_entity_poly.pdbx_seq_one_letter_code
_entity_poly.pdbx_strand_id
1 'polypeptide(L)'
;MDKLSPEIIHIIASLLSVDDLLNFRLVSMSFADVGAAYLLLEASFRVHEEELERLRAISIHPIFSRNVKSLVNISTAPRRFPPPPFHDFVRNFKPPRDSNLRMLGYLGFNLSLSELVTEYKQVEALASNQHHVLTSRLDICLFGRGST
;
A
#
# COMPACT_ATOMS: atom_id res chain seq x y z
N MET A 1 -6.53 11.46 -34.48
CA MET A 1 -5.62 10.43 -35.05
C MET A 1 -6.22 9.07 -34.70
N ASP A 2 -7.53 8.92 -34.98
CA ASP A 2 -8.43 8.07 -34.16
C ASP A 2 -8.90 6.83 -34.92
N LYS A 3 -8.03 6.33 -35.81
CA LYS A 3 -8.35 5.24 -36.74
C LYS A 3 -7.72 3.90 -36.37
N LEU A 4 -6.92 3.86 -35.30
CA LEU A 4 -6.35 2.61 -34.81
C LEU A 4 -7.42 1.85 -34.06
N SER A 5 -7.58 0.56 -34.40
CA SER A 5 -8.51 -0.29 -33.67
C SER A 5 -8.01 -0.47 -32.23
N PRO A 6 -8.92 -0.60 -31.24
CA PRO A 6 -8.54 -0.77 -29.84
C PRO A 6 -7.54 -1.91 -29.62
N GLU A 7 -7.64 -2.98 -30.40
CA GLU A 7 -6.74 -4.13 -30.33
C GLU A 7 -5.29 -3.75 -30.65
N ILE A 8 -5.07 -2.90 -31.65
CA ILE A 8 -3.72 -2.44 -32.00
C ILE A 8 -3.18 -1.53 -30.90
N ILE A 9 -4.03 -0.68 -30.31
CA ILE A 9 -3.65 0.20 -29.19
C ILE A 9 -3.22 -0.65 -27.98
N HIS A 10 -3.92 -1.75 -27.69
CA HIS A 10 -3.54 -2.71 -26.65
C HIS A 10 -2.20 -3.40 -26.93
N ILE A 11 -1.96 -3.84 -28.17
CA ILE A 11 -0.68 -4.46 -28.56
C ILE A 11 0.46 -3.46 -28.34
N ILE A 12 0.31 -2.22 -28.82
CA ILE A 12 1.33 -1.18 -28.62
C ILE A 12 1.57 -0.95 -27.13
N ALA A 13 0.51 -0.72 -26.35
CA ALA A 13 0.61 -0.48 -24.91
C ALA A 13 1.32 -1.62 -24.16
N SER A 14 1.14 -2.88 -24.58
CA SER A 14 1.81 -4.04 -23.98
C SER A 14 3.33 -4.10 -24.20
N LEU A 15 3.84 -3.34 -25.17
CA LEU A 15 5.26 -3.28 -25.52
C LEU A 15 5.96 -2.05 -24.96
N LEU A 16 5.22 -1.12 -24.35
CA LEU A 16 5.75 0.14 -23.83
C LEU A 16 6.24 0.00 -22.38
N SER A 17 7.27 0.77 -22.04
CA SER A 17 7.70 0.95 -20.66
C SER A 17 6.65 1.75 -19.87
N VAL A 18 6.76 1.75 -18.54
CA VAL A 18 5.88 2.56 -17.67
C VAL A 18 5.98 4.03 -18.04
N ASP A 19 7.18 4.56 -18.26
CA ASP A 19 7.41 5.96 -18.61
C ASP A 19 6.80 6.33 -19.97
N ASP A 20 6.92 5.43 -20.95
CA ASP A 20 6.30 5.63 -22.26
C ASP A 20 4.77 5.56 -22.19
N LEU A 21 4.22 4.68 -21.35
CA LEU A 21 2.78 4.59 -21.10
C LEU A 21 2.22 5.87 -20.48
N LEU A 22 2.99 6.58 -19.65
CA LEU A 22 2.57 7.88 -19.10
C LEU A 22 2.31 8.89 -20.23
N ASN A 23 3.21 8.96 -21.20
CA ASN A 23 3.13 9.86 -22.35
C ASN A 23 2.08 9.39 -23.37
N PHE A 24 2.02 8.08 -23.62
CA PHE A 24 1.05 7.44 -24.51
C PHE A 24 -0.38 7.82 -24.15
N ARG A 25 -0.72 7.84 -22.86
CA ARG A 25 -2.07 8.19 -22.38
C ARG A 25 -2.50 9.61 -22.78
N LEU A 26 -1.55 10.53 -22.98
CA LEU A 26 -1.84 11.95 -23.21
C LEU A 26 -2.23 12.25 -24.66
N VAL A 27 -2.07 11.28 -25.56
CA VAL A 27 -2.29 11.47 -27.00
C VAL A 27 -3.76 11.65 -27.35
N SER A 28 -4.65 10.82 -26.80
CA SER A 28 -6.10 10.95 -26.97
C SER A 28 -6.87 10.14 -25.93
N MET A 29 -8.19 10.31 -25.87
CA MET A 29 -9.05 9.62 -24.90
C MET A 29 -8.98 8.10 -25.02
N SER A 30 -8.93 7.54 -26.25
CA SER A 30 -8.81 6.09 -26.46
C SER A 30 -7.48 5.54 -25.93
N PHE A 31 -6.41 6.32 -26.05
CA PHE A 31 -5.09 5.95 -25.55
C PHE A 31 -5.02 6.10 -24.02
N ALA A 32 -5.74 7.09 -23.46
CA ALA A 32 -5.87 7.27 -22.02
C ALA A 32 -6.55 6.06 -21.35
N ASP A 33 -7.64 5.57 -21.94
CA ASP A 33 -8.35 4.39 -21.43
C ASP A 33 -7.49 3.13 -21.45
N VAL A 34 -6.86 2.84 -22.59
CA VAL A 34 -6.00 1.66 -22.73
C VAL A 34 -4.75 1.80 -21.85
N GLY A 35 -4.06 2.94 -21.90
CA GLY A 35 -2.85 3.16 -21.11
C GLY A 35 -3.09 3.05 -19.59
N ALA A 36 -4.25 3.52 -19.11
CA ALA A 36 -4.64 3.37 -17.71
C ALA A 36 -4.76 1.91 -17.26
N ALA A 37 -5.22 1.02 -18.15
CA ALA A 37 -5.35 -0.42 -17.86
C ALA A 37 -3.99 -1.10 -17.60
N TYR A 38 -2.90 -0.62 -18.23
CA TYR A 38 -1.55 -1.16 -18.03
C TYR A 38 -0.81 -0.48 -16.88
N LEU A 39 -1.13 0.77 -16.56
CA LEU A 39 -0.44 1.54 -15.52
C LEU A 39 -0.95 1.25 -14.11
N LEU A 40 -2.22 0.88 -13.95
CA LEU A 40 -2.88 0.92 -12.65
C LEU A 40 -3.64 -0.39 -12.34
N LEU A 41 -3.07 -1.53 -12.75
CA LEU A 41 -3.62 -2.85 -12.46
C LEU A 41 -3.60 -3.18 -10.96
N GLU A 42 -2.54 -2.76 -10.27
CA GLU A 42 -2.35 -2.93 -8.83
C GLU A 42 -2.03 -1.58 -8.19
N ALA A 43 -2.90 -1.13 -7.29
CA ALA A 43 -2.66 0.08 -6.51
C ALA A 43 -2.15 -0.30 -5.13
N SER A 44 -0.92 0.10 -4.85
CA SER A 44 -0.31 -0.12 -3.56
C SER A 44 -0.35 1.16 -2.72
N PHE A 45 -0.64 1.01 -1.44
CA PHE A 45 -0.79 2.15 -0.52
C PHE A 45 -0.35 1.78 0.90
N ARG A 46 -0.04 2.78 1.69
CA ARG A 46 0.18 2.73 3.13
C ARG A 46 -0.98 3.40 3.82
N VAL A 47 -1.26 3.00 5.06
CA VAL A 47 -2.31 3.61 5.89
C VAL A 47 -1.82 4.95 6.45
N HIS A 48 -1.64 5.91 5.55
CA HIS A 48 -1.30 7.31 5.82
C HIS A 48 -2.32 8.19 5.09
N GLU A 49 -2.65 9.35 5.66
CA GLU A 49 -3.70 10.25 5.15
C GLU A 49 -3.48 10.60 3.66
N GLU A 50 -2.25 10.96 3.29
CA GLU A 50 -1.91 11.35 1.91
C GLU A 50 -2.10 10.19 0.91
N GLU A 51 -1.70 8.98 1.29
CA GLU A 51 -1.84 7.80 0.43
C GLU A 51 -3.30 7.36 0.31
N LEU A 52 -4.10 7.50 1.37
CA LEU A 52 -5.53 7.26 1.33
C LEU A 52 -6.27 8.30 0.49
N GLU A 53 -5.87 9.57 0.52
CA GLU A 53 -6.45 10.59 -0.35
C GLU A 53 -6.10 10.34 -1.83
N ARG A 54 -4.89 9.86 -2.12
CA ARG A 54 -4.52 9.38 -3.48
C ARG A 54 -5.36 8.19 -3.91
N LEU A 55 -5.58 7.22 -3.02
CA LEU A 55 -6.44 6.07 -3.28
C LEU A 55 -7.89 6.52 -3.53
N ARG A 56 -8.37 7.51 -2.77
CA ARG A 56 -9.69 8.12 -2.96
C ARG A 56 -9.79 8.80 -4.33
N ALA A 57 -8.78 9.59 -4.71
CA ALA A 57 -8.71 10.22 -6.02
C ALA A 57 -8.76 9.18 -7.17
N ILE A 58 -8.08 8.05 -7.00
CA ILE A 58 -8.15 6.91 -7.94
C ILE A 58 -9.58 6.32 -7.98
N SER A 59 -10.21 6.14 -6.81
CA SER A 59 -11.54 5.53 -6.70
C SER A 59 -12.66 6.36 -7.36
N ILE A 60 -12.55 7.69 -7.35
CA ILE A 60 -13.52 8.58 -7.99
C ILE A 60 -13.18 8.84 -9.47
N HIS A 61 -11.98 8.47 -9.93
CA HIS A 61 -11.56 8.72 -11.29
C HIS A 61 -12.29 7.78 -12.26
N PRO A 62 -12.95 8.29 -13.32
CA PRO A 62 -13.81 7.49 -14.19
C PRO A 62 -13.07 6.37 -14.94
N ILE A 63 -11.77 6.58 -15.21
CA ILE A 63 -10.92 5.63 -15.93
C ILE A 63 -10.15 4.72 -14.96
N PHE A 64 -9.61 5.25 -13.86
CA PHE A 64 -8.70 4.46 -13.01
C PHE A 64 -9.47 3.50 -12.11
N SER A 65 -10.61 3.93 -11.56
CA SER A 65 -11.46 3.09 -10.70
C SER A 65 -11.87 1.76 -11.35
N ARG A 66 -11.98 1.71 -12.68
CA ARG A 66 -12.36 0.51 -13.45
C ARG A 66 -11.18 -0.42 -13.76
N ASN A 67 -9.96 0.11 -13.70
CA ASN A 67 -8.75 -0.59 -14.12
C ASN A 67 -7.95 -1.16 -12.94
N VAL A 68 -8.20 -0.68 -11.72
CA VAL A 68 -7.64 -1.26 -10.49
C VAL A 68 -8.21 -2.66 -10.25
N LYS A 69 -7.37 -3.69 -10.33
CA LYS A 69 -7.74 -5.08 -10.06
C LYS A 69 -7.35 -5.54 -8.65
N SER A 70 -6.29 -4.97 -8.09
CA SER A 70 -5.75 -5.36 -6.79
C SER A 70 -5.35 -4.14 -5.97
N LEU A 71 -5.64 -4.19 -4.66
CA LEU A 71 -5.21 -3.21 -3.67
C LEU A 71 -4.23 -3.86 -2.70
N VAL A 72 -3.02 -3.31 -2.59
CA VAL A 72 -1.97 -3.86 -1.73
C VAL A 72 -1.57 -2.86 -0.66
N ASN A 73 -1.79 -3.24 0.60
CA ASN A 73 -1.32 -2.43 1.73
C ASN A 73 0.16 -2.73 2.02
N ILE A 74 1.06 -1.78 1.71
CA ILE A 74 2.50 -1.86 1.99
C ILE A 74 2.80 -1.41 3.43
N SER A 75 2.04 -1.91 4.40
CA SER A 75 2.38 -1.75 5.80
C SER A 75 3.44 -2.77 6.20
N THR A 76 4.56 -2.30 6.76
CA THR A 76 5.69 -3.14 7.22
C THR A 76 5.30 -4.16 8.30
N ALA A 77 4.10 -4.02 8.90
CA ALA A 77 3.41 -5.07 9.63
C ALA A 77 1.91 -4.77 9.64
N PRO A 78 1.02 -5.78 9.51
CA PRO A 78 -0.39 -5.62 9.83
C PRO A 78 -0.49 -5.38 11.34
N ARG A 79 -0.45 -4.12 11.77
CA ARG A 79 -0.58 -3.77 13.18
C ARG A 79 -2.05 -3.89 13.54
N ARG A 80 -2.39 -5.03 14.14
CA ARG A 80 -3.73 -5.30 14.66
C ARG A 80 -4.10 -4.22 15.67
N PHE A 81 -5.33 -3.73 15.56
CA PHE A 81 -5.96 -2.93 16.60
C PHE A 81 -7.04 -3.79 17.28
N PRO A 82 -7.11 -3.84 18.62
CA PRO A 82 -6.18 -3.21 19.56
C PRO A 82 -4.76 -3.82 19.49
N PRO A 83 -3.71 -3.08 19.88
CA PRO A 83 -2.35 -3.60 19.98
C PRO A 83 -2.29 -4.83 20.90
N PRO A 84 -1.36 -5.78 20.67
CA PRO A 84 -1.17 -6.89 21.59
C PRO A 84 -0.72 -6.38 22.96
N PRO A 85 -1.06 -7.05 24.07
CA PRO A 85 -0.55 -6.70 25.39
C PRO A 85 0.98 -6.63 25.43
N PHE A 86 1.54 -5.76 26.28
CA PHE A 86 3.00 -5.55 26.39
C PHE A 86 3.80 -6.84 26.55
N HIS A 87 3.32 -7.80 27.35
CA HIS A 87 4.01 -9.07 27.56
C HIS A 87 4.09 -9.94 26.28
N ASP A 88 3.06 -9.89 25.43
CA ASP A 88 3.04 -10.60 24.15
C ASP A 88 3.89 -9.87 23.10
N PHE A 89 3.94 -8.54 23.17
CA PHE A 89 4.88 -7.74 22.38
C PHE A 89 6.32 -8.11 22.69
N VAL A 90 6.71 -8.12 23.97
CA VAL A 90 8.08 -8.49 24.39
C VAL A 90 8.43 -9.92 23.98
N ARG A 91 7.50 -10.87 24.13
CA ARG A 91 7.72 -12.28 23.74
C ARG A 91 8.01 -12.44 22.25
N ASN A 92 7.36 -11.65 21.41
CA ASN A 92 7.44 -11.75 19.95
C ASN A 92 8.28 -10.65 19.30
N PHE A 93 8.92 -9.80 20.10
CA PHE A 93 9.70 -8.68 19.61
C PHE A 93 10.88 -9.21 18.79
N LYS A 94 10.91 -8.83 17.50
CA LYS A 94 12.05 -9.05 16.63
C LYS A 94 12.71 -7.70 16.39
N PRO A 95 14.00 -7.54 16.71
CA PRO A 95 14.69 -6.28 16.44
C PRO A 95 14.66 -5.97 14.93
N PRO A 96 14.70 -4.68 14.55
CA PRO A 96 14.80 -4.26 13.16
C PRO A 96 15.99 -4.94 12.47
N ARG A 97 15.78 -5.42 11.23
CA ARG A 97 16.81 -6.16 10.46
C ARG A 97 18.02 -5.32 10.04
N ASP A 98 18.00 -4.00 10.26
CA ASP A 98 19.01 -3.06 9.76
C ASP A 98 20.18 -2.80 10.72
N SER A 99 20.22 -3.42 11.90
CA SER A 99 21.44 -3.41 12.71
C SER A 99 22.46 -4.39 12.12
N ASN A 100 23.61 -3.89 11.66
CA ASN A 100 24.78 -4.64 11.17
C ASN A 100 25.40 -5.65 12.19
N LEU A 101 24.66 -6.07 13.22
CA LEU A 101 25.04 -7.09 14.19
C LEU A 101 24.68 -8.49 13.67
N ARG A 102 25.25 -8.88 12.53
CA ARG A 102 25.18 -10.26 12.02
C ARG A 102 26.08 -11.24 12.77
N MET A 103 26.66 -10.86 13.91
CA MET A 103 27.74 -11.64 14.50
C MET A 103 27.58 -11.89 16.00
N LEU A 104 26.39 -12.29 16.45
CA LEU A 104 26.18 -12.89 17.77
C LEU A 104 24.93 -13.79 17.72
N GLY A 105 25.07 -14.95 17.07
CA GLY A 105 24.17 -16.06 17.37
C GLY A 105 24.30 -16.41 18.85
N TYR A 106 23.17 -16.58 19.53
CA TYR A 106 23.05 -17.18 20.87
C TYR A 106 23.40 -16.36 22.13
N LEU A 107 23.25 -15.03 22.12
CA LEU A 107 23.22 -14.27 23.38
C LEU A 107 21.96 -13.39 23.44
N GLY A 108 21.15 -13.63 24.47
CA GLY A 108 19.90 -12.93 24.74
C GLY A 108 20.09 -11.42 24.68
N PHE A 109 19.24 -10.77 23.90
CA PHE A 109 19.25 -9.31 23.76
C PHE A 109 18.87 -8.68 25.10
N ASN A 110 19.82 -8.00 25.73
CA ASN A 110 19.54 -7.04 26.80
C ASN A 110 19.14 -5.70 26.15
N LEU A 111 18.00 -5.65 25.48
CA LEU A 111 17.31 -4.35 25.34
C LEU A 111 16.89 -3.94 26.74
N SER A 112 17.21 -2.70 27.13
CA SER A 112 16.75 -2.18 28.40
C SER A 112 15.22 -2.16 28.42
N LEU A 113 14.62 -2.41 29.58
CA LEU A 113 13.16 -2.38 29.72
C LEU A 113 12.59 -1.01 29.29
N SER A 114 13.34 0.07 29.49
CA SER A 114 13.03 1.41 29.00
C SER A 114 12.93 1.52 27.48
N GLU A 115 13.82 0.85 26.73
CA GLU A 115 13.77 0.84 25.27
C GLU A 115 12.57 0.04 24.76
N LEU A 116 12.31 -1.14 25.34
CA LEU A 116 11.13 -1.95 24.98
C LEU A 116 9.81 -1.23 25.26
N VAL A 117 9.72 -0.52 26.39
CA VAL A 117 8.55 0.30 26.72
C VAL A 117 8.39 1.45 25.72
N THR A 118 9.49 2.07 25.30
CA THR A 118 9.45 3.16 24.31
C THR A 118 8.99 2.66 22.95
N GLU A 119 9.53 1.54 22.48
CA GLU A 119 9.12 0.87 21.25
C GLU A 119 7.64 0.45 21.31
N TYR A 120 7.19 -0.12 22.43
CA TYR A 120 5.79 -0.49 22.60
C TYR A 120 4.85 0.71 22.51
N LYS A 121 5.20 1.83 23.15
CA LYS A 121 4.41 3.08 23.07
C LYS A 121 4.35 3.62 21.65
N GLN A 122 5.43 3.53 20.88
CA GLN A 122 5.42 3.89 19.46
C GLN A 122 4.49 2.96 18.68
N VAL A 123 4.50 1.66 19.00
CA VAL A 123 3.60 0.67 18.37
C VAL A 123 2.14 0.95 18.66
N GLU A 124 1.82 1.23 19.92
CA GLU A 124 0.48 1.58 20.37
C GLU A 124 -0.01 2.89 19.73
N ALA A 125 0.83 3.92 19.69
CA ALA A 125 0.51 5.20 19.06
C ALA A 125 0.26 5.04 17.55
N LEU A 126 1.11 4.29 16.84
CA LEU A 126 0.97 4.03 15.42
C LEU A 126 -0.28 3.21 15.10
N ALA A 127 -0.55 2.13 15.86
CA ALA A 127 -1.73 1.30 15.68
C ALA A 127 -3.02 2.09 15.95
N SER A 128 -3.02 2.95 16.97
CA SER A 128 -4.14 3.83 17.30
C SER A 128 -4.37 4.87 16.21
N ASN A 129 -3.30 5.46 15.65
CA ASN A 129 -3.40 6.41 14.55
C ASN A 129 -3.92 5.72 13.27
N GLN A 130 -3.39 4.55 12.92
CA GLN A 130 -3.89 3.77 11.78
C GLN A 130 -5.37 3.39 11.94
N HIS A 131 -5.76 2.96 13.14
CA HIS A 131 -7.16 2.67 13.43
C HIS A 131 -8.03 3.92 13.29
N HIS A 132 -7.61 5.03 13.90
CA HIS A 132 -8.31 6.32 13.80
C HIS A 132 -8.52 6.73 12.34
N VAL A 133 -7.45 6.74 11.53
CA VAL A 133 -7.48 7.09 10.10
C VAL A 133 -8.41 6.18 9.30
N LEU A 134 -8.41 4.87 9.55
CA LEU A 134 -9.33 3.94 8.89
C LEU A 134 -10.78 4.17 9.34
N THR A 135 -11.02 4.40 10.63
CA THR A 135 -12.39 4.62 11.15
C THR A 135 -12.97 5.97 10.78
N SER A 136 -12.16 7.01 10.59
CA SER A 136 -12.63 8.33 10.15
C SER A 136 -12.97 8.36 8.66
N ARG A 137 -12.46 7.40 7.87
CA ARG A 137 -12.65 7.27 6.42
C ARG A 137 -13.40 5.98 6.05
N LEU A 138 -14.61 5.83 6.60
CA LEU A 138 -15.52 4.71 6.32
C LEU A 138 -15.83 4.52 4.82
N ASP A 139 -15.64 5.57 4.00
CA ASP A 139 -15.81 5.55 2.55
C ASP A 139 -14.75 4.68 1.83
N ILE A 140 -13.60 4.40 2.47
CA ILE A 140 -12.51 3.60 1.88
C ILE A 140 -12.55 2.14 2.41
N CYS A 141 -13.11 1.90 3.60
CA CYS A 141 -13.11 0.59 4.25
C CYS A 141 -14.01 -0.50 3.62
N LEU A 142 -14.85 -0.16 2.64
CA LEU A 142 -15.82 -1.09 2.06
C LEU A 142 -15.26 -2.01 0.96
N PHE A 143 -14.01 -1.84 0.53
CA PHE A 143 -13.43 -2.63 -0.59
C PHE A 143 -12.76 -3.95 -0.19
N GLY A 144 -12.86 -4.39 1.07
CA GLY A 144 -12.13 -5.56 1.61
C GLY A 144 -12.91 -6.86 1.80
N ARG A 145 -14.20 -6.94 1.44
CA ARG A 145 -14.99 -8.20 1.54
C ARG A 145 -15.65 -8.54 0.22
N GLY A 146 -14.93 -9.26 -0.63
CA GLY A 146 -15.46 -9.83 -1.86
C GLY A 146 -14.63 -11.02 -2.32
N SER A 147 -14.78 -12.15 -1.66
CA SER A 147 -14.41 -13.49 -2.15
C SER A 147 -15.09 -14.50 -1.22
N THR A 148 -16.31 -14.91 -1.59
CA THR A 148 -16.87 -16.21 -1.24
C THR A 148 -16.47 -17.20 -2.32
#